data_AF-A0A0B8QEC1-F1
#
_entry.id   AF-A0A0B8QEC1-F1
#
_cell.length_a   1.000
_cell.length_b   1.000
_cell.length_c   1.000
_cell.angle_alpha   90.00
_cell.angle_beta   90.00
_cell.angle_gamma   90.00
#
_symmetry.space_group_name_H-M   'P 1'
#
loop_
_entity.id
_entity.type
_entity.pdbx_description
1 polymer ?
#
loop_
_entity_poly.entity_id
_entity_poly.type
_entity_poly.pdbx_seq_one_letter_code
_entity_poly.pdbx_strand_id
1 'polypeptide(L)'
;MVRDTITDEADMPLKMTAHTPCFRSEAGSYGRDTRGLIRMHQFDKVELVQITKPEESMNALEELTGHAEKVLQLLELPYRKVVLCTGIWASVLVRPTT
;
A
#
# COMPACT_ATOMS: atom_id res chain seq x y z
N MET A 1 4.96 -17.70 -1.17
CA MET A 1 5.99 -17.65 -0.12
C MET A 1 5.44 -18.11 1.22
N VAL A 2 4.30 -17.60 1.71
CA VAL A 2 3.74 -18.01 3.02
C VAL A 2 2.43 -18.80 2.97
N ARG A 3 1.91 -19.09 1.77
CA ARG A 3 0.72 -19.93 1.61
C ARG A 3 1.13 -21.38 1.86
N ASP A 4 0.34 -22.09 2.68
CA ASP A 4 0.55 -23.50 3.05
C ASP A 4 1.87 -23.78 3.80
N THR A 5 2.38 -22.79 4.54
CA THR A 5 3.60 -22.90 5.36
C THR A 5 3.34 -22.55 6.82
N ILE A 6 3.97 -23.28 7.74
CA ILE A 6 4.04 -22.91 9.16
C ILE A 6 5.34 -22.11 9.34
N THR A 7 5.21 -20.85 9.74
CA THR A 7 6.36 -19.95 10.00
C THR A 7 6.63 -19.92 11.50
N ASP A 8 7.89 -20.04 11.89
CA ASP A 8 8.27 -19.89 13.30
C ASP A 8 8.08 -18.43 13.72
N GLU A 9 7.66 -18.22 14.97
CA GLU A 9 7.54 -16.88 15.54
C GLU A 9 8.89 -16.15 15.60
N ALA A 10 10.00 -16.88 15.71
CA ALA A 10 11.34 -16.30 15.70
C ALA A 10 11.73 -15.67 14.36
N ASP A 11 11.09 -16.09 13.26
CA ASP A 11 11.34 -15.59 11.91
C ASP A 11 10.47 -14.36 11.57
N MET A 12 9.56 -13.96 12.47
CA MET A 12 8.71 -12.79 12.29
C MET A 12 9.35 -11.53 12.91
N PRO A 13 9.20 -10.34 12.27
CA PRO A 13 8.39 -10.07 11.08
C PRO A 13 9.13 -10.34 9.75
N LEU A 14 8.45 -10.99 8.81
CA LEU A 14 8.93 -11.12 7.43
C LEU A 14 8.55 -9.87 6.63
N LYS A 15 9.54 -9.11 6.17
CA LYS A 15 9.34 -7.87 5.41
C LYS A 15 9.78 -8.07 3.96
N MET A 16 8.86 -7.89 3.02
CA MET A 16 9.08 -8.10 1.58
C MET A 16 8.74 -6.84 0.80
N THR A 17 9.45 -6.63 -0.30
CA THR A 17 9.12 -5.61 -1.29
C THR A 17 9.25 -6.15 -2.71
N ALA A 18 8.43 -5.66 -3.63
CA ALA A 18 8.49 -6.04 -5.03
C ALA A 18 8.11 -4.86 -5.93
N HIS A 19 8.84 -4.70 -7.02
CA HIS A 19 8.51 -3.78 -8.11
C HIS A 19 7.91 -4.61 -9.27
N THR A 20 6.62 -4.41 -9.56
CA THR A 20 5.92 -5.19 -10.59
C THR A 20 4.92 -4.35 -11.38
N PRO A 21 4.69 -4.70 -12.67
CA PRO A 21 3.56 -4.17 -13.41
C PRO A 21 2.26 -4.73 -12.82
N CYS A 22 1.31 -3.85 -12.56
CA CYS A 22 -0.02 -4.15 -12.02
C CYS A 22 -1.07 -3.95 -13.10
N PHE A 23 -1.90 -4.96 -13.30
CA PHE A 23 -2.97 -4.96 -14.31
C PHE A 23 -4.34 -4.83 -13.64
N ARG A 24 -5.14 -3.84 -14.05
CA ARG A 24 -6.50 -3.63 -13.55
C ARG A 24 -7.49 -3.41 -14.70
N SER A 25 -8.65 -4.07 -14.63
CA SER A 25 -9.70 -3.93 -15.65
C SER A 25 -10.39 -2.56 -15.63
N GLU A 26 -10.35 -1.86 -14.49
CA GLU A 26 -10.96 -0.53 -14.30
C GLU A 26 -12.46 -0.49 -14.70
N ALA A 27 -13.16 -1.62 -14.57
CA ALA A 27 -14.58 -1.71 -14.85
C ALA A 27 -15.37 -0.79 -13.90
N GLY A 28 -16.20 0.10 -14.45
CA GLY A 28 -17.02 1.05 -13.68
C GLY A 28 -16.45 2.48 -13.56
N SER A 29 -15.31 2.79 -14.19
CA SER A 29 -14.71 4.14 -14.18
C SER A 29 -14.99 4.98 -15.44
N TYR A 30 -16.09 4.71 -16.16
CA TYR A 30 -16.41 5.41 -17.41
C TYR A 30 -16.47 6.93 -17.19
N GLY A 31 -15.65 7.68 -17.92
CA GLY A 31 -15.58 9.15 -17.84
C GLY A 31 -14.79 9.72 -16.65
N ARG A 32 -14.20 8.89 -15.79
CA ARG A 32 -13.39 9.34 -14.63
C ARG A 32 -11.89 9.15 -14.91
N ASP A 33 -11.10 10.20 -14.71
CA ASP A 33 -9.64 10.20 -14.86
C ASP A 33 -9.15 9.77 -16.26
N THR A 34 -9.88 10.13 -17.32
CA THR A 34 -9.62 9.68 -18.71
C THR A 34 -8.37 10.30 -19.37
N ARG A 35 -7.75 11.30 -18.73
CA ARG A 35 -6.56 12.00 -19.24
C ARG A 35 -5.43 11.90 -18.22
N GLY A 36 -4.22 11.63 -18.70
CA GLY A 36 -3.01 11.52 -17.88
C GLY A 36 -2.72 10.08 -17.45
N LEU A 37 -1.86 9.89 -16.45
CA LEU A 37 -1.36 8.57 -16.02
C LEU A 37 -2.03 8.05 -14.74
N ILE A 38 -3.05 8.75 -14.22
CA ILE A 38 -3.66 8.45 -12.92
C ILE A 38 -4.43 7.12 -12.94
N ARG A 39 -5.01 6.74 -14.09
CA ARG A 39 -5.79 5.51 -14.24
C ARG A 39 -5.45 4.82 -15.55
N MET A 40 -4.73 3.72 -15.47
CA MET A 40 -4.29 2.92 -16.61
C MET A 40 -4.62 1.45 -16.36
N HIS A 41 -4.81 0.68 -17.44
CA HIS A 41 -4.94 -0.79 -17.34
C HIS A 41 -3.66 -1.47 -16.88
N GLN A 42 -2.52 -0.80 -17.05
CA GLN A 42 -1.21 -1.23 -16.60
C GLN A 42 -0.50 -0.04 -15.93
N PHE A 43 0.02 -0.26 -14.72
CA PHE A 43 0.87 0.71 -14.01
C PHE A 43 1.91 -0.03 -13.18
N ASP A 44 3.08 0.58 -12.98
CA ASP A 44 4.11 -0.01 -12.12
C ASP A 44 3.89 0.38 -10.65
N LYS A 45 4.16 -0.56 -9.74
CA LYS A 45 4.04 -0.34 -8.30
C LYS A 45 5.16 -1.02 -7.55
N VAL A 46 5.71 -0.30 -6.57
CA VAL A 46 6.52 -0.89 -5.50
C VAL A 46 5.58 -1.22 -4.35
N GLU A 47 5.42 -2.51 -4.05
CA GLU A 47 4.60 -2.97 -2.93
C GLU A 47 5.46 -3.28 -1.71
N LEU A 48 4.91 -3.04 -0.53
CA LEU A 48 5.45 -3.46 0.77
C LEU A 48 4.49 -4.48 1.39
N VAL A 49 5.00 -5.64 1.79
CA VAL A 49 4.22 -6.69 2.47
C VAL A 49 4.95 -7.09 3.74
N GLN A 50 4.23 -7.09 4.87
CA GLN A 50 4.76 -7.59 6.15
C GLN A 50 3.89 -8.74 6.67
N ILE A 51 4.54 -9.82 7.10
CA ILE A 51 3.90 -10.91 7.84
C ILE A 51 4.41 -10.82 9.27
N THR A 52 3.52 -10.53 10.20
CA THR A 52 3.86 -10.24 11.60
C THR A 52 3.02 -11.10 12.53
N LYS A 53 3.39 -11.08 13.82
CA LYS A 53 2.52 -11.63 14.85
C LYS A 53 1.21 -10.84 14.94
N PRO A 54 0.09 -11.46 15.33
CA PRO A 54 -1.20 -10.79 15.45
C PRO A 54 -1.16 -9.55 16.35
N GLU A 55 -0.47 -9.64 17.48
CA GLU A 55 -0.33 -8.57 18.47
C GLU A 55 0.50 -7.36 17.98
N GLU A 56 1.37 -7.57 16.98
CA GLU A 56 2.23 -6.52 16.41
C GLU A 56 1.64 -5.88 15.15
N SER A 57 0.53 -6.41 14.62
CA SER A 57 -0.05 -6.00 13.34
C SER A 57 -0.36 -4.49 13.24
N MET A 58 -0.82 -3.87 14.33
CA MET A 58 -1.10 -2.43 14.37
C MET A 58 0.17 -1.58 14.33
N ASN A 59 1.25 -2.03 14.98
CA ASN A 59 2.54 -1.35 14.91
C ASN A 59 3.14 -1.48 13.50
N ALA A 60 3.00 -2.66 12.88
CA ALA A 60 3.42 -2.90 11.51
C ALA A 60 2.66 -2.01 10.51
N LEU A 61 1.37 -1.74 10.73
CA LEU A 61 0.59 -0.81 9.91
C LEU A 61 1.14 0.62 9.97
N GLU A 62 1.46 1.12 11.16
CA GLU A 62 2.06 2.45 11.32
C GLU A 62 3.47 2.51 10.70
N GLU A 63 4.27 1.45 10.83
CA GLU A 63 5.59 1.34 10.20
C GLU A 63 5.47 1.39 8.66
N LEU A 64 4.57 0.59 8.08
CA LEU A 64 4.31 0.57 6.63
C LEU A 64 3.83 1.92 6.10
N THR A 65 2.94 2.58 6.85
CA THR A 65 2.48 3.92 6.51
C THR A 65 3.65 4.90 6.53
N GLY A 66 4.49 4.85 7.57
CA GLY A 66 5.68 5.69 7.71
C GLY A 66 6.70 5.47 6.59
N HIS A 67 6.89 4.23 6.12
CA HIS A 67 7.73 3.94 4.96
C HIS A 67 7.21 4.62 3.68
N ALA A 68 5.90 4.58 3.44
CA ALA A 68 5.29 5.27 2.29
C ALA A 68 5.41 6.80 2.41
N GLU A 69 5.20 7.34 3.61
CA GLU A 69 5.38 8.77 3.90
C GLU A 69 6.84 9.20 3.64
N LYS A 70 7.82 8.38 4.04
CA LYS A 70 9.24 8.70 3.86
C LYS A 70 9.62 8.86 2.39
N VAL A 71 9.05 8.05 1.50
CA VAL A 71 9.27 8.19 0.05
C VAL A 71 8.80 9.56 -0.44
N LEU A 72 7.61 10.00 -0.03
CA LEU A 72 7.08 11.31 -0.42
C LEU A 72 7.89 12.47 0.17
N GLN A 73 8.32 12.34 1.43
CA GLN A 73 9.18 13.34 2.08
C GLN A 73 10.53 13.50 1.37
N LEU A 74 11.16 12.38 0.97
CA LEU A 74 12.44 12.39 0.25
C LEU A 74 12.31 12.97 -1.16
N LEU A 75 11.15 12.82 -1.78
CA LEU A 75 10.82 13.43 -3.08
C LEU A 75 10.29 14.87 -2.95
N GLU A 76 10.24 15.41 -1.73
CA GLU A 76 9.70 16.74 -1.42
C GLU A 76 8.27 16.95 -1.94
N LEU A 77 7.47 15.87 -1.98
CA LEU A 77 6.09 15.89 -2.44
C LEU A 77 5.14 16.16 -1.25
N PRO A 78 4.40 17.27 -1.26
CA PRO A 78 3.39 17.53 -0.25
C PRO A 78 2.30 16.43 -0.27
N TYR A 79 1.89 15.96 0.90
CA TYR A 79 0.92 14.88 1.04
C TYR A 79 0.06 15.03 2.30
N ARG A 80 -0.98 14.20 2.39
CA ARG A 80 -1.82 14.04 3.58
C ARG A 80 -2.02 12.57 3.93
N LYS A 81 -2.01 12.26 5.22
CA LYS A 81 -2.40 10.96 5.79
C LYS A 81 -3.88 11.00 6.14
N VAL A 82 -4.66 10.02 5.66
CA VAL A 82 -6.11 9.95 5.84
C VAL A 82 -6.47 8.58 6.39
N VAL A 83 -7.16 8.55 7.54
CA VAL A 83 -7.78 7.33 8.08
C VAL A 83 -9.14 7.15 7.40
N LEU A 84 -9.36 6.01 6.75
CA LEU A 84 -10.60 5.75 6.01
C LEU A 84 -11.75 5.40 6.96
N CYS A 85 -12.96 5.88 6.65
CA CYS A 85 -14.16 5.55 7.42
C CYS A 85 -14.63 4.10 7.18
N THR A 86 -15.50 3.61 8.05
CA THR A 86 -16.06 2.26 7.97
C THR A 86 -16.81 1.98 6.66
N GLY A 87 -17.39 2.99 6.00
CA GLY A 87 -18.13 2.80 4.74
C GLY A 87 -17.31 2.38 3.51
N ILE A 88 -15.98 2.51 3.57
CA ILE A 88 -15.03 2.07 2.51
C ILE A 88 -14.13 0.92 3.05
N TRP A 89 -14.27 0.62 4.35
CA TRP A 89 -13.59 -0.37 5.19
C TRP A 89 -12.08 -0.13 5.43
N ALA A 90 -11.85 0.78 6.38
CA ALA A 90 -10.75 0.91 7.37
C ALA A 90 -9.35 0.40 6.98
N SER A 91 -8.58 1.30 6.38
CA SER A 91 -7.11 1.32 6.37
C SER A 91 -6.62 2.78 6.31
N VAL A 92 -5.30 2.99 6.31
CA VAL A 92 -4.68 4.31 6.20
C VAL A 92 -4.24 4.57 4.76
N LEU A 93 -4.57 5.75 4.23
CA LEU A 93 -4.14 6.20 2.91
C LEU A 93 -3.17 7.37 3.02
N VAL A 94 -2.01 7.27 2.37
CA VAL A 94 -1.09 8.39 2.16
C VAL A 94 -1.30 8.88 0.73
N ARG A 95 -1.72 10.14 0.57
CA ARG A 95 -2.03 10.71 -0.75
C ARG A 95 -1.32 12.04 -0.97
N PRO A 96 -0.61 12.22 -2.10
CA PRO A 96 -0.09 13.53 -2.52
C PRO A 96 -1.22 14.59 -2.59
N THR A 97 -0.91 15.85 -2.27
CA THR A 97 -1.92 16.94 -2.25
C THR A 97 -2.18 17.60 -3.61
N THR A 98 -1.46 17.21 -4.67
CA THR A 98 -1.71 17.62 -6.06
C THR A 98 -2.74 16.77 -6.78
#